data_AF-A0A7S4T3W2-F1
#
_entry.id   AF-A0A7S4T3W2-F1
#
_cell.length_a   1.000
_cell.length_b   1.000
_cell.length_c   1.000
_cell.angle_alpha   90.00
_cell.angle_beta   90.00
_cell.angle_gamma   90.00
#
_symmetry.space_group_name_H-M   'P 1'
#
loop_
_entity.id
_entity.type
_entity.pdbx_description
1 polymer ?
#
loop_
_entity_poly.entity_id
_entity_poly.type
_entity_poly.pdbx_seq_one_letter_code
_entity_poly.pdbx_strand_id
1 'polypeptide(L)'
;KNTDLSKSGTRIVFDIGATPIIEDTLSSSIIIISHGHIDHVGGMFSHARAHSLMCGGSVPTYYVPEALVPKIEQMRQVMSDLDATCITPTSNDDDDDDGDEHVSSLGRNQSLMKMNIVGIKGGDEIELKQRKNHGVRHVFFL
;
A
#
# COMPACT_ATOMS: atom_id res chain seq x y z
N LYS A 1 -1.48 -9.08 -23.55
CA LYS A 1 -2.95 -9.15 -23.44
C LYS A 1 -3.46 -7.73 -23.22
N ASN A 2 -4.18 -7.15 -24.17
CA ASN A 2 -4.83 -5.85 -24.00
C ASN A 2 -5.92 -5.99 -22.95
N THR A 3 -5.70 -5.49 -21.75
CA THR A 3 -6.74 -5.34 -20.74
C THR A 3 -7.56 -4.12 -21.12
N ASP A 4 -8.77 -4.37 -21.60
CA ASP A 4 -9.77 -3.35 -21.83
C ASP A 4 -10.03 -2.57 -20.52
N LEU A 5 -9.50 -1.35 -20.45
CA LEU A 5 -9.67 -0.40 -19.35
C LEU A 5 -11.09 0.20 -19.31
N SER A 6 -12.04 -0.30 -20.11
CA SER A 6 -13.38 0.27 -20.28
C SER A 6 -14.36 0.05 -19.12
N LYS A 7 -14.06 -0.82 -18.14
CA LYS A 7 -14.94 -0.98 -16.96
C LYS A 7 -14.70 0.14 -15.94
N SER A 8 -15.44 1.23 -16.07
CA SER A 8 -15.48 2.41 -15.20
C SER A 8 -16.10 2.18 -13.80
N GLY A 9 -15.91 0.99 -13.23
CA GLY A 9 -16.42 0.64 -11.90
C GLY A 9 -15.36 0.76 -10.81
N THR A 10 -15.75 1.18 -9.60
CA THR A 10 -14.91 1.03 -8.40
C THR A 10 -14.64 -0.46 -8.16
N ARG A 11 -13.36 -0.85 -8.13
CA ARG A 11 -12.94 -2.20 -7.70
C ARG A 11 -12.59 -2.16 -6.23
N ILE A 12 -13.16 -3.10 -5.48
CA ILE A 12 -12.96 -3.27 -4.05
C ILE A 12 -12.40 -4.67 -3.86
N VAL A 13 -11.37 -4.79 -3.03
CA VAL A 13 -10.77 -6.07 -2.65
C VAL A 13 -11.09 -6.34 -1.19
N PHE A 14 -11.54 -7.55 -0.89
CA PHE A 14 -11.74 -8.03 0.47
C PHE A 14 -10.63 -9.04 0.78
N ASP A 15 -9.82 -8.70 1.78
CA ASP A 15 -8.61 -9.40 2.19
C ASP A 15 -7.55 -9.54 1.09
N ILE A 16 -6.29 -9.59 1.52
CA ILE A 16 -5.16 -9.72 0.62
C ILE A 16 -4.00 -10.41 1.33
N GLY A 17 -4.22 -11.66 1.74
CA GLY A 17 -3.13 -12.52 2.20
C GLY A 17 -2.43 -13.20 1.04
N ALA A 18 -2.41 -14.53 1.05
CA ALA A 18 -1.87 -15.34 -0.02
C ALA A 18 -2.88 -15.48 -1.18
N THR A 19 -3.09 -14.39 -1.91
CA THR A 19 -4.09 -14.32 -2.98
C THR A 19 -3.52 -14.82 -4.32
N PRO A 20 -4.06 -15.90 -4.93
CA PRO A 20 -3.57 -16.42 -6.22
C PRO A 20 -3.85 -15.48 -7.41
N ILE A 21 -4.73 -14.50 -7.22
CA ILE A 21 -5.16 -13.52 -8.22
C ILE A 21 -4.59 -12.12 -7.94
N ILE A 22 -3.42 -12.02 -7.32
CA ILE A 22 -2.86 -10.72 -6.88
C ILE A 22 -2.79 -9.71 -8.04
N GLU A 23 -2.46 -10.14 -9.26
CA GLU A 23 -2.41 -9.29 -10.46
C GLU A 23 -3.74 -8.57 -10.74
N ASP A 24 -4.87 -9.25 -10.56
CA ASP A 24 -6.21 -8.67 -10.77
C ASP A 24 -6.54 -7.62 -9.71
N THR A 25 -5.95 -7.74 -8.51
CA THR A 25 -6.14 -6.83 -7.39
C THR A 25 -5.37 -5.52 -7.53
N LEU A 26 -4.23 -5.52 -8.24
CA LEU A 26 -3.28 -4.39 -8.28
C LEU A 26 -3.90 -3.08 -8.77
N SER A 27 -4.90 -3.14 -9.65
CA SER A 27 -5.64 -1.95 -10.12
C SER A 27 -6.59 -1.33 -9.09
N SER A 28 -6.88 -2.04 -7.99
CA SER A 28 -7.81 -1.59 -6.97
C SER A 28 -7.11 -0.65 -5.99
N SER A 29 -7.73 0.51 -5.74
CA SER A 29 -7.24 1.49 -4.76
C SER A 29 -7.94 1.39 -3.41
N ILE A 30 -8.93 0.50 -3.27
CA ILE A 30 -9.69 0.28 -2.05
C ILE A 30 -9.60 -1.20 -1.68
N ILE A 31 -9.02 -1.45 -0.50
CA ILE A 31 -8.84 -2.77 0.06
C ILE A 31 -9.45 -2.75 1.45
N ILE A 32 -10.18 -3.80 1.77
CA ILE A 32 -10.88 -3.98 3.03
C ILE A 32 -10.34 -5.24 3.67
N ILE A 33 -9.81 -5.13 4.89
CA ILE A 33 -9.29 -6.24 5.66
C ILE A 33 -10.32 -6.62 6.71
N SER A 34 -10.68 -7.90 6.78
CA SER A 34 -11.66 -8.41 7.72
C SER A 34 -11.08 -8.55 9.14
N HIS A 35 -9.89 -9.15 9.28
CA HIS A 35 -9.21 -9.36 10.55
C HIS A 35 -7.70 -9.64 10.37
N GLY A 36 -6.97 -9.80 11.48
CA GLY A 36 -5.50 -9.76 11.51
C GLY A 36 -4.78 -11.08 11.28
N HIS A 37 -5.45 -12.15 10.85
CA HIS A 37 -4.76 -13.40 10.51
C HIS A 37 -3.94 -13.23 9.23
N ILE A 38 -2.79 -13.91 9.18
CA ILE A 38 -1.78 -13.71 8.14
C ILE A 38 -2.29 -14.05 6.73
N ASP A 39 -3.22 -15.01 6.62
CA ASP A 39 -3.90 -15.39 5.38
C ASP A 39 -4.88 -14.32 4.87
N HIS A 40 -5.16 -13.28 5.65
CA HIS A 40 -5.95 -12.12 5.26
C HIS A 40 -5.12 -10.85 5.03
N VAL A 41 -3.98 -10.69 5.73
CA VAL A 41 -3.17 -9.44 5.68
C VAL A 41 -1.82 -9.58 5.00
N GLY A 42 -1.30 -10.80 4.84
CA GLY A 42 0.11 -11.05 4.49
C GLY A 42 0.58 -10.42 3.17
N GLY A 43 -0.31 -10.23 2.20
CA GLY A 43 -0.02 -9.63 0.90
C GLY A 43 -0.21 -8.12 0.83
N MET A 44 -0.64 -7.45 1.91
CA MET A 44 -0.92 -6.01 1.93
C MET A 44 0.27 -5.15 1.45
N PHE A 45 1.47 -5.44 1.97
CA PHE A 45 2.66 -4.65 1.67
C PHE A 45 3.15 -4.88 0.23
N SER A 46 3.16 -6.14 -0.21
CA SER A 46 3.47 -6.50 -1.60
C SER A 46 2.48 -5.86 -2.58
N HIS A 47 1.18 -5.87 -2.25
CA HIS A 47 0.16 -5.20 -3.03
C HIS A 47 0.40 -3.69 -3.08
N ALA A 48 0.64 -3.03 -1.95
CA ALA A 48 0.90 -1.58 -1.91
C ALA A 48 2.06 -1.17 -2.82
N ARG A 49 3.17 -1.92 -2.75
CA ARG A 49 4.35 -1.69 -3.59
C ARG A 49 4.02 -1.91 -5.06
N ALA A 50 3.45 -3.06 -5.41
CA ALA A 50 3.12 -3.38 -6.80
C ALA A 50 2.09 -2.40 -7.39
N HIS A 51 1.07 -2.01 -6.62
CA HIS A 51 0.10 -0.98 -6.98
C HIS A 51 0.78 0.35 -7.31
N SER A 52 1.66 0.84 -6.42
CA SER A 52 2.39 2.09 -6.66
C SER A 52 3.22 2.04 -7.94
N LEU A 53 3.86 0.91 -8.24
CA LEU A 53 4.64 0.75 -9.47
C LEU A 53 3.76 0.73 -10.73
N MET A 54 2.65 0.00 -10.69
CA MET A 54 1.77 -0.20 -11.86
C MET A 54 0.80 0.95 -12.11
N CYS A 55 0.45 1.71 -11.08
CA CYS A 55 -0.57 2.76 -11.14
C CYS A 55 0.02 4.18 -11.00
N GLY A 56 1.28 4.37 -11.42
CA GLY A 56 1.89 5.70 -11.54
C GLY A 56 2.11 6.40 -10.19
N GLY A 57 2.44 5.64 -9.16
CA GLY A 57 2.70 6.16 -7.81
C GLY A 57 1.44 6.45 -6.99
N SER A 58 0.26 6.00 -7.42
CA SER A 58 -0.96 6.13 -6.62
C SER A 58 -0.88 5.38 -5.30
N VAL A 59 -1.60 5.89 -4.30
CA VAL A 59 -1.60 5.34 -2.94
C VAL A 59 -2.92 4.61 -2.68
N PRO A 60 -2.90 3.28 -2.50
CA PRO A 60 -4.10 2.53 -2.15
C PRO A 60 -4.51 2.79 -0.69
N THR A 61 -5.81 2.72 -0.43
CA THR A 61 -6.42 2.82 0.90
C THR A 61 -6.80 1.44 1.41
N TYR A 62 -6.35 1.13 2.63
CA TYR A 62 -6.66 -0.08 3.36
C TYR A 62 -7.55 0.26 4.55
N TYR A 63 -8.77 -0.25 4.53
CA TYR A 63 -9.68 -0.22 5.67
C TYR A 63 -9.45 -1.46 6.51
N VAL A 64 -9.12 -1.29 7.78
CA VAL A 64 -8.72 -2.37 8.68
C VAL A 64 -9.40 -2.21 10.04
N PRO A 65 -9.62 -3.28 10.83
CA PRO A 65 -10.06 -3.13 12.21
C PRO A 65 -9.14 -2.20 12.98
N GLU A 66 -9.70 -1.21 13.68
CA GLU A 66 -8.94 -0.13 14.35
C GLU A 66 -7.84 -0.67 15.26
N ALA A 67 -8.12 -1.77 15.98
CA ALA A 67 -7.16 -2.43 16.86
C ALA A 67 -5.89 -2.94 16.16
N LEU A 68 -5.92 -3.14 14.84
CA LEU A 68 -4.78 -3.59 14.04
C LEU A 68 -3.88 -2.44 13.56
N VAL A 69 -4.38 -1.21 13.50
CA VAL A 69 -3.66 -0.06 12.91
C VAL A 69 -2.25 0.09 13.50
N PRO A 70 -2.04 0.08 14.83
CA PRO A 70 -0.69 0.26 15.38
C PRO A 70 0.29 -0.84 14.93
N LYS A 71 -0.19 -2.08 14.80
CA LYS A 71 0.64 -3.22 14.37
C LYS A 71 0.95 -3.14 12.88
N ILE A 72 -0.03 -2.74 12.07
CA ILE A 72 0.15 -2.59 10.62
C ILE A 72 1.10 -1.44 10.32
N GLU A 73 1.04 -0.33 11.05
CA GLU A 73 2.01 0.78 10.92
C GLU A 73 3.44 0.36 11.28
N GLN A 74 3.62 -0.45 12.34
CA GLN A 74 4.93 -1.02 12.67
C GLN A 74 5.44 -1.93 11.55
N MET A 75 4.60 -2.82 11.01
CA MET A 75 4.96 -3.67 9.87
C MET A 75 5.26 -2.85 8.61
N ARG A 76 4.50 -1.76 8.36
CA ARG A 76 4.77 -0.83 7.26
C ARG A 76 6.17 -0.26 7.38
N GLN A 77 6.58 0.18 8.56
CA GLN A 77 7.93 0.71 8.79
C GLN A 77 9.01 -0.35 8.52
N VAL A 78 8.89 -1.53 9.13
CA VAL A 78 9.85 -2.63 8.94
C VAL A 78 9.99 -3.02 7.47
N MET A 79 8.86 -3.13 6.76
CA MET A 79 8.86 -3.49 5.35
C MET A 79 9.39 -2.36 4.45
N SER A 80 9.18 -1.09 4.83
CA SER A 80 9.82 0.05 4.17
C SER A 80 11.34 0.05 4.33
N ASP A 81 11.82 -0.23 5.55
CA ASP A 81 13.25 -0.29 5.84
C ASP A 81 13.90 -1.44 5.08
N LEU A 82 13.25 -2.61 5.04
CA LEU A 82 13.68 -3.75 4.24
C LEU A 82 13.79 -3.39 2.75
N ASP A 83 12.78 -2.77 2.17
CA ASP A 83 12.78 -2.40 0.76
C ASP A 83 13.81 -1.32 0.42
N ALA A 84 14.10 -0.41 1.35
CA ALA A 84 15.15 0.59 1.20
C ALA A 84 16.56 -0.04 1.08
N THR A 85 16.79 -1.23 1.65
CA THR A 85 18.09 -1.94 1.51
C THR A 85 18.41 -2.34 0.07
N CYS A 86 17.40 -2.43 -0.80
CA CYS A 86 17.59 -2.78 -2.21
C CYS A 86 17.93 -1.56 -3.09
N ILE A 87 17.91 -0.35 -2.53
CA ILE A 87 18.33 0.86 -3.23
C ILE A 87 19.86 0.91 -3.18
N THR A 88 20.52 0.51 -4.27
CA THR A 88 21.95 0.76 -4.44
C THR A 88 22.17 2.27 -4.42
N PRO A 89 23.11 2.81 -3.62
CA PRO A 89 23.57 4.17 -3.84
C PRO A 89 24.02 4.24 -5.29
N THR A 90 23.44 5.17 -6.06
CA THR A 90 23.96 5.46 -7.38
C THR A 90 25.44 5.76 -7.19
N SER A 91 26.29 4.92 -7.77
CA SER A 91 27.70 5.22 -7.97
C SER A 91 27.74 6.53 -8.75
N ASN A 92 27.82 7.63 -8.02
CA ASN A 92 28.41 8.83 -8.56
C ASN A 92 29.89 8.45 -8.68
N ASP A 93 30.29 8.09 -9.90
CA ASP A 93 31.63 8.41 -10.36
C ASP A 93 31.81 9.90 -10.05
N ASP A 94 32.55 10.20 -8.99
CA ASP A 94 33.33 11.44 -8.84
C ASP A 94 34.28 11.22 -7.65
N ASP A 95 35.55 11.42 -7.97
CA ASP A 95 36.77 11.21 -7.23
C ASP A 95 36.82 11.80 -5.80
N ASP A 96 37.72 11.20 -5.00
CA ASP A 96 38.41 11.73 -3.81
C ASP A 96 37.59 12.08 -2.54
N ASP A 97 37.88 11.39 -1.43
CA ASP A 97 38.55 11.97 -0.24
C ASP A 97 38.40 11.07 1.00
N ASP A 98 39.46 10.99 1.78
CA ASP A 98 39.66 10.15 2.96
C ASP A 98 38.82 10.63 4.17
N GLY A 99 38.22 9.68 4.87
CA GLY A 99 38.13 9.73 6.32
C GLY A 99 36.82 10.20 6.97
N ASP A 100 36.52 9.48 8.04
CA ASP A 100 35.67 9.82 9.20
C ASP A 100 34.17 9.49 9.13
N GLU A 101 33.74 8.83 10.20
CA GLU A 101 32.38 8.40 10.46
C GLU A 101 31.46 9.60 10.69
N HIS A 102 30.17 9.40 10.42
CA HIS A 102 29.06 10.31 10.71
C HIS A 102 28.85 11.52 9.78
N VAL A 103 28.18 11.33 8.63
CA VAL A 103 27.27 12.34 8.06
C VAL A 103 25.99 11.72 7.51
N SER A 104 24.89 12.25 8.02
CA SER A 104 23.48 11.93 7.76
C SER A 104 22.98 12.34 6.37
N SER A 105 22.11 11.50 5.82
CA SER A 105 20.92 11.83 5.01
C SER A 105 21.01 12.99 4.01
N LEU A 106 21.06 12.67 2.72
CA LEU A 106 20.47 13.44 1.60
C LEU A 106 20.24 12.42 0.47
N GLY A 107 19.06 12.11 -0.06
CA GLY A 107 17.73 12.68 0.08
C GLY A 107 16.67 11.78 -0.59
N ARG A 108 16.36 10.63 0.02
CA ARG A 108 15.12 9.87 -0.25
C ARG A 108 14.52 9.32 1.05
N ASN A 109 14.20 10.22 1.98
CA ASN A 109 13.38 9.93 3.18
C ASN A 109 11.91 9.58 2.85
N GLN A 110 11.63 9.10 1.64
CA GLN A 110 10.29 8.70 1.24
C GLN A 110 10.21 7.19 1.27
N SER A 111 9.64 6.66 2.35
CA SER A 111 9.12 5.29 2.40
C SER A 111 8.42 4.97 1.07
N LEU A 112 9.02 4.07 0.28
CA LEU A 112 8.46 3.67 -1.01
C LEU A 112 7.16 2.86 -0.83
N MET A 113 6.92 2.36 0.38
CA MET A 113 5.67 1.77 0.81
C MET A 113 4.64 2.87 1.08
N LYS A 114 4.00 3.35 0.01
CA LYS A 114 2.90 4.32 0.13
C LYS A 114 1.59 3.58 0.37
N MET A 115 1.02 3.76 1.55
CA MET A 115 -0.24 3.16 1.98
C MET A 115 -1.05 4.20 2.75
N ASN A 116 -2.35 4.25 2.53
CA ASN A 116 -3.27 4.97 3.40
C ASN A 116 -4.01 3.95 4.27
N ILE A 117 -3.71 3.89 5.57
CA ILE A 117 -4.33 2.93 6.49
C ILE A 117 -5.40 3.65 7.30
N VAL A 118 -6.63 3.15 7.23
CA VAL A 118 -7.79 3.71 7.91
C VAL A 118 -8.33 2.65 8.87
N GLY A 119 -8.28 2.95 10.16
CA GLY A 119 -8.86 2.11 11.22
C GLY A 119 -10.37 2.27 11.29
N ILE A 120 -11.08 1.15 11.41
CA ILE A 120 -12.54 1.06 11.39
C ILE A 120 -13.02 0.31 12.63
N LYS A 121 -14.03 0.85 13.30
CA LYS A 121 -14.71 0.21 14.43
C LYS A 121 -15.89 -0.62 13.93
N GLY A 122 -16.26 -1.64 14.69
CA GLY A 122 -17.50 -2.38 14.42
C GLY A 122 -18.70 -1.44 14.46
N GLY A 123 -19.55 -1.50 13.44
CA GLY A 123 -20.69 -0.60 13.25
C GLY A 123 -20.39 0.71 12.51
N ASP A 124 -19.14 1.00 12.14
CA ASP A 124 -18.82 2.16 11.31
C ASP A 124 -19.32 1.95 9.87
N GLU A 125 -19.82 3.04 9.27
CA GLU A 125 -20.14 3.12 7.86
C GLU A 125 -19.06 3.90 7.11
N ILE A 126 -18.62 3.36 5.97
CA ILE A 126 -17.61 4.01 5.14
C ILE A 126 -18.20 4.41 3.81
N GLU A 127 -18.01 5.68 3.47
CA GLU A 127 -18.37 6.23 2.16
C GLU A 127 -17.25 6.03 1.14
N LEU A 128 -17.50 5.23 0.10
CA LEU A 128 -16.52 5.03 -0.99
C LEU A 128 -16.83 5.96 -2.17
N LYS A 129 -15.94 6.94 -2.40
CA LYS A 129 -16.07 7.90 -3.51
C LYS A 129 -15.60 7.29 -4.84
N GLN A 130 -16.49 7.25 -5.83
CA GLN A 130 -16.17 6.81 -7.19
C GLN A 130 -15.62 7.98 -8.02
N ARG A 131 -14.52 7.77 -8.76
CA ARG A 131 -13.81 8.85 -9.46
C ARG A 131 -14.51 9.44 -10.68
N LYS A 132 -15.57 8.84 -11.22
CA LYS A 132 -16.41 9.40 -12.30
C LYS A 132 -17.84 8.86 -12.15
N ASN A 133 -18.82 9.75 -12.06
CA ASN A 133 -20.26 9.56 -11.85
C ASN A 133 -20.70 9.52 -10.37
N HIS A 134 -21.63 10.41 -10.04
CA HIS A 134 -22.21 10.68 -8.73
C HIS A 134 -23.03 9.50 -8.18
N GLY A 135 -22.35 8.47 -7.68
CA GLY A 135 -22.93 7.39 -6.90
C GLY A 135 -22.10 7.16 -5.65
N VAL A 136 -22.68 7.42 -4.49
CA VAL A 136 -22.09 7.09 -3.20
C VAL A 136 -22.43 5.65 -2.86
N ARG A 137 -21.42 4.84 -2.49
CA ARG A 137 -21.65 3.48 -1.98
C ARG A 137 -21.19 3.42 -0.52
N HIS A 138 -22.09 2.98 0.33
CA HIS A 138 -21.82 2.69 1.74
C HIS A 138 -21.39 1.23 1.87
N VAL A 139 -20.30 1.00 2.58
CA VAL A 139 -19.90 -0.35 3.02
C VAL A 139 -20.05 -0.41 4.54
N PHE A 140 -20.77 -1.44 5.00
CA PHE A 140 -21.05 -1.67 6.41
C PHE A 140 -20.07 -2.70 6.97
N PHE A 141 -19.58 -2.45 8.18
CA PHE A 141 -18.72 -3.36 8.92
C PHE A 141 -19.47 -3.84 10.16
N LEU A 142 -19.62 -5.17 10.30
CA LEU A 142 -20.31 -5.82 11.42
C LEU A 142 -19.39 -5.92 12.66
#